data_AF-A0A9P6FGS5-F1
#
_entry.id   AF-A0A9P6FGS5-F1
#
_cell.length_a   1.000
_cell.length_b   1.000
_cell.length_c   1.000
_cell.angle_alpha   90.00
_cell.angle_beta   90.00
_cell.angle_gamma   90.00
#
_symmetry.space_group_name_H-M   'P 1'
#
loop_
_entity.id
_entity.type
_entity.pdbx_description
1 polymer ?
#
loop_
_entity_poly.entity_id
_entity_poly.type
_entity_poly.pdbx_seq_one_letter_code
_entity_poly.pdbx_strand_id
1 'polypeptide(L)'
;MKFLTLATALILAPIVYVSAEACVDLESPLSAENIDPTIAASSAKGNFYVKLNSASNLRDKNWFGKFDPFVEMWLDKSYKSRSKDVKSNLNPVYNQTFCFYVRPGQSTLYVRAVDKDTFSNGKIGQASVPLSNVFRSVREGPQNYNLPKWLDQRSNGNVNMQMQFVTVNS
;
A
#
# COMPACT_ATOMS: atom_id res chain seq x y z
N MET A 1 12.94 -9.48 52.00
CA MET A 1 13.95 -8.77 51.18
C MET A 1 13.30 -8.42 49.84
N LYS A 2 13.17 -7.13 49.54
CA LYS A 2 12.65 -6.62 48.26
C LYS A 2 13.79 -6.65 47.23
N PHE A 3 13.58 -7.26 46.08
CA PHE A 3 14.36 -6.96 44.87
C PHE A 3 13.38 -6.62 43.75
N LEU A 4 13.40 -5.35 43.36
CA LEU A 4 12.83 -4.87 42.11
C LEU A 4 13.64 -5.43 40.94
N THR A 5 13.00 -5.84 39.86
CA THR A 5 13.66 -5.90 38.56
C THR A 5 12.69 -5.44 37.46
N LEU A 6 13.01 -4.24 36.98
CA LEU A 6 12.66 -3.53 35.75
C LEU A 6 11.65 -4.22 34.81
N ALA A 7 10.43 -3.70 34.78
CA ALA A 7 9.52 -3.86 33.66
C ALA A 7 9.98 -2.96 32.50
N THR A 8 10.63 -3.55 31.49
CA THR A 8 10.76 -2.91 30.18
C THR A 8 9.38 -2.86 29.53
N ALA A 9 8.75 -1.69 29.56
CA ALA A 9 7.56 -1.42 28.79
C ALA A 9 7.91 -1.47 27.29
N LEU A 10 7.59 -2.59 26.63
CA LEU A 10 7.40 -2.58 25.18
C LEU A 10 6.18 -1.71 24.91
N ILE A 11 6.42 -0.51 24.42
CA ILE A 11 5.38 0.33 23.82
C ILE A 11 4.95 -0.39 22.55
N LEU A 12 3.92 -1.22 22.68
CA LEU A 12 3.17 -1.73 21.54
C LEU A 12 2.47 -0.53 20.90
N ALA A 13 3.11 0.05 19.87
CA ALA A 13 2.41 0.89 18.93
C ALA A 13 1.17 0.13 18.47
N PRO A 14 -0.03 0.75 18.44
CA PRO A 14 -1.21 0.05 17.98
C PRO A 14 -0.96 -0.37 16.53
N ILE A 15 -0.81 -1.67 16.32
CA ILE A 15 -0.99 -2.28 15.01
C ILE A 15 -2.47 -2.08 14.72
N VAL A 16 -2.82 -0.94 14.13
CA VAL A 16 -4.19 -0.68 13.71
C VAL A 16 -4.43 -1.58 12.49
N TYR A 17 -4.91 -2.79 12.76
CA TYR A 17 -5.57 -3.61 11.77
C TYR A 17 -6.93 -2.96 11.51
N VAL A 18 -7.02 -2.05 10.54
CA VAL A 18 -8.32 -1.59 10.04
C VAL A 18 -8.89 -2.75 9.23
N SER A 19 -9.87 -3.47 9.79
CA SER A 19 -10.64 -4.47 9.06
C SER A 19 -11.45 -3.79 7.95
N ALA A 20 -11.68 -4.53 6.86
CA ALA A 20 -12.33 -4.04 5.64
C ALA A 20 -13.80 -3.59 5.84
N GLU A 21 -14.36 -3.74 7.03
CA GLU A 21 -15.76 -3.47 7.36
C GLU A 21 -16.04 -1.99 7.69
N ALA A 22 -15.01 -1.16 7.90
CA ALA A 22 -15.18 0.25 8.22
C ALA A 22 -15.40 1.16 6.99
N CYS A 23 -15.52 0.58 5.80
CA CYS A 23 -15.50 1.33 4.56
C CYS A 23 -16.64 0.92 3.62
N VAL A 24 -17.87 1.01 4.11
CA VAL A 24 -19.07 1.07 3.26
C VAL A 24 -19.78 2.35 3.62
N ASP A 25 -19.77 3.31 2.71
CA ASP A 25 -20.95 4.12 2.40
C ASP A 25 -20.83 4.61 0.95
N LEU A 26 -21.76 4.13 0.14
CA LEU A 26 -21.97 4.53 -1.25
C LEU A 26 -22.80 5.81 -1.23
N GLU A 27 -22.16 6.96 -1.40
CA GLU A 27 -22.86 8.13 -1.91
C GLU A 27 -22.27 8.54 -3.26
N SER A 28 -23.19 8.75 -4.20
CA SER A 28 -22.98 9.02 -5.62
C SER A 28 -22.03 10.19 -5.88
N PRO A 29 -21.19 10.14 -6.93
CA PRO A 29 -20.34 11.27 -7.27
C PRO A 29 -21.20 12.43 -7.80
N LEU A 30 -21.19 13.55 -7.05
CA LEU A 30 -21.57 14.86 -7.57
C LEU A 30 -20.57 15.26 -8.65
N SER A 31 -21.09 15.78 -9.76
CA SER A 31 -20.38 16.22 -10.94
C SER A 31 -19.29 17.25 -10.60
N ALA A 32 -18.02 16.86 -10.71
CA ALA A 32 -16.90 17.79 -10.60
C ALA A 32 -16.74 18.57 -11.92
N GLU A 33 -17.16 19.82 -11.90
CA GLU A 33 -17.04 20.79 -12.98
C GLU A 33 -15.60 21.34 -13.04
N ASN A 34 -14.90 21.16 -14.16
CA ASN A 34 -13.65 21.81 -14.61
C ASN A 34 -12.71 22.47 -13.56
N ILE A 35 -12.28 21.74 -12.53
CA ILE A 35 -11.20 22.18 -11.64
C ILE A 35 -9.86 21.75 -12.26
N ASP A 36 -8.86 22.66 -12.28
CA ASP A 36 -7.48 22.29 -12.62
C ASP A 36 -7.10 21.07 -11.77
N PRO A 37 -6.77 19.93 -12.39
CA PRO A 37 -6.51 18.69 -11.65
C PRO A 37 -5.32 18.80 -10.69
N THR A 38 -4.46 19.79 -10.85
CA THR A 38 -3.36 20.12 -9.94
C THR A 38 -3.89 20.75 -8.65
N ILE A 39 -4.94 21.57 -8.74
CA ILE A 39 -5.66 22.16 -7.62
C ILE A 39 -6.55 21.11 -6.93
N ALA A 40 -7.17 20.22 -7.71
CA ALA A 40 -7.93 19.09 -7.16
C ALA A 40 -7.03 18.14 -6.36
N ALA A 41 -5.83 17.82 -6.84
CA ALA A 41 -4.89 16.95 -6.14
C ALA A 41 -4.28 17.60 -4.88
N SER A 42 -4.03 18.91 -4.87
CA SER A 42 -3.46 19.60 -3.72
C SER A 42 -4.46 19.81 -2.57
N SER A 43 -5.74 19.93 -2.90
CA SER A 43 -6.85 20.09 -1.93
C SER A 43 -7.62 18.79 -1.64
N ALA A 44 -7.32 17.70 -2.36
CA ALA A 44 -8.00 16.42 -2.21
C ALA A 44 -7.96 15.91 -0.76
N LYS A 45 -9.13 15.52 -0.26
CA LYS A 45 -9.34 14.94 1.08
C LYS A 45 -10.43 13.89 0.98
N GLY A 46 -10.15 12.69 1.48
CA GLY A 46 -11.15 11.62 1.43
C GLY A 46 -10.60 10.22 1.68
N ASN A 47 -11.46 9.22 1.50
CA ASN A 47 -11.10 7.82 1.66
C ASN A 47 -10.51 7.29 0.35
N PHE A 48 -9.37 6.62 0.46
CA PHE A 48 -8.65 6.01 -0.65
C PHE A 48 -8.52 4.52 -0.44
N TYR A 49 -9.11 3.78 -1.37
CA TYR A 49 -9.19 2.34 -1.39
C TYR A 49 -8.14 1.78 -2.33
N VAL A 50 -7.40 0.78 -1.85
CA VAL A 50 -6.48 0.01 -2.68
C VAL A 50 -6.79 -1.46 -2.49
N LYS A 51 -7.28 -2.13 -3.52
CA LYS A 51 -7.38 -3.59 -3.53
C LYS A 51 -6.15 -4.16 -4.21
N LEU A 52 -5.34 -4.84 -3.41
CA LEU A 52 -4.20 -5.65 -3.85
C LEU A 52 -4.72 -7.02 -4.28
N ASN A 53 -4.69 -7.29 -5.57
CA ASN A 53 -5.15 -8.57 -6.11
C ASN A 53 -4.04 -9.62 -5.98
N SER A 54 -2.88 -9.36 -6.60
CA SER A 54 -1.76 -10.30 -6.67
C SER A 54 -0.44 -9.59 -6.90
N ALA A 55 0.65 -10.35 -6.82
CA ALA A 55 1.91 -9.98 -7.45
C ALA A 55 2.32 -11.08 -8.43
N SER A 56 3.16 -10.74 -9.40
CA SER A 56 3.63 -11.69 -10.43
C SER A 56 5.09 -11.47 -10.75
N ASN A 57 5.78 -12.56 -11.08
CA ASN A 57 7.19 -12.59 -11.46
C ASN A 57 8.08 -11.92 -10.41
N LEU A 58 7.75 -12.10 -9.12
CA LEU A 58 8.59 -11.61 -8.05
C LEU A 58 9.96 -12.29 -8.14
N ARG A 59 11.03 -11.50 -8.09
CA ARG A 59 12.38 -12.06 -8.16
C ARG A 59 12.73 -12.71 -6.82
N ASP A 60 13.04 -14.00 -6.87
CA ASP A 60 13.69 -14.66 -5.76
C ASP A 60 15.13 -14.16 -5.62
N LYS A 61 15.51 -13.77 -4.41
CA LYS A 61 16.89 -13.43 -4.05
C LYS A 61 17.62 -14.61 -3.41
N ASN A 62 16.91 -15.65 -3.02
CA ASN A 62 17.44 -16.76 -2.25
C ASN A 62 17.53 -18.00 -3.17
N TRP A 63 18.75 -18.46 -3.43
CA TRP A 63 18.96 -19.79 -4.03
C TRP A 63 18.66 -20.91 -3.01
N PHE A 64 18.77 -20.61 -1.71
CA PHE A 64 18.36 -21.47 -0.59
C PHE A 64 17.62 -20.62 0.46
N GLY A 65 16.32 -20.87 0.67
CA GLY A 65 15.51 -20.16 1.65
C GLY A 65 14.00 -20.28 1.35
N LYS A 66 13.16 -19.96 2.34
CA LYS A 66 11.72 -19.79 2.12
C LYS A 66 11.48 -18.39 1.55
N PHE A 67 10.52 -18.27 0.63
CA PHE A 67 10.19 -17.03 -0.05
C PHE A 67 8.74 -16.67 0.27
N ASP A 68 8.55 -15.84 1.28
CA ASP A 68 7.23 -15.57 1.88
C ASP A 68 6.86 -14.09 1.67
N PRO A 69 6.52 -13.67 0.43
CA PRO A 69 6.36 -12.26 0.09
C PRO A 69 5.07 -11.66 0.68
N PHE A 70 5.21 -10.43 1.13
CA PHE A 70 4.11 -9.52 1.46
C PHE A 70 4.32 -8.15 0.83
N VAL A 71 3.28 -7.33 0.80
CA VAL A 71 3.30 -5.99 0.25
C VAL A 71 3.06 -4.96 1.36
N GLU A 72 3.94 -3.98 1.45
CA GLU A 72 3.74 -2.76 2.23
C GLU A 72 3.20 -1.64 1.34
N MET A 73 2.30 -0.82 1.89
CA MET A 73 1.71 0.34 1.21
C MET A 73 1.63 1.53 2.16
N TRP A 74 1.93 2.75 1.68
CA TRP A 74 1.76 3.98 2.45
C TRP A 74 1.60 5.20 1.54
N LEU A 75 0.86 6.20 2.02
CA LEU A 75 0.74 7.50 1.35
C LEU A 75 1.86 8.42 1.84
N ASP A 76 2.68 8.97 0.93
CA ASP A 76 3.74 9.93 1.24
C ASP A 76 4.51 9.65 2.55
N LYS A 77 4.28 10.45 3.61
CA LYS A 77 4.94 10.32 4.92
C LYS A 77 4.05 9.66 5.99
N SER A 78 3.00 8.94 5.58
CA SER A 78 2.07 8.23 6.47
C SER A 78 2.60 6.87 6.94
N TYR A 79 1.92 6.32 7.94
CA TYR A 79 2.13 4.96 8.41
C TYR A 79 1.90 3.93 7.31
N LYS A 80 2.63 2.82 7.41
CA LYS A 80 2.52 1.70 6.47
C LYS A 80 1.40 0.75 6.87
N SER A 81 0.64 0.32 5.88
CA SER A 81 -0.19 -0.88 5.94
C SER A 81 0.54 -2.04 5.27
N ARG A 82 0.29 -3.26 5.74
CA ARG A 82 0.97 -4.48 5.28
C ARG A 82 -0.05 -5.57 4.96
N SER A 83 0.15 -6.29 3.85
CA SER A 83 -0.61 -7.50 3.52
C SER A 83 -0.21 -8.70 4.37
N LYS A 84 -1.03 -9.74 4.34
CA LYS A 84 -0.59 -11.08 4.75
C LYS A 84 0.59 -11.54 3.88
N ASP A 85 1.50 -12.32 4.46
CA ASP A 85 2.49 -13.09 3.71
C ASP A 85 1.84 -14.31 3.03
N VAL A 86 2.32 -14.64 1.84
CA VAL A 86 1.93 -15.86 1.11
C VAL A 86 3.17 -16.73 1.01
N LYS A 87 3.09 -17.97 1.52
CA LYS A 87 4.27 -18.80 1.67
C LYS A 87 4.80 -19.35 0.34
N SER A 88 6.12 -19.35 0.18
CA SER A 88 6.87 -19.96 -0.93
C SER A 88 6.28 -19.69 -2.32
N ASN A 89 5.91 -18.45 -2.65
CA ASN A 89 5.21 -18.15 -3.91
C ASN A 89 5.69 -16.85 -4.58
N LEU A 90 6.26 -16.94 -5.79
CA LEU A 90 6.68 -15.79 -6.61
C LEU A 90 5.51 -15.07 -7.30
N ASN A 91 4.32 -15.67 -7.28
CA ASN A 91 3.08 -15.15 -7.86
C ASN A 91 1.95 -15.17 -6.82
N PRO A 92 2.14 -14.48 -5.68
CA PRO A 92 1.20 -14.53 -4.58
C PRO A 92 -0.13 -13.86 -4.95
N VAL A 93 -1.23 -14.46 -4.52
CA VAL A 93 -2.57 -13.87 -4.59
C VAL A 93 -2.96 -13.40 -3.19
N TYR A 94 -3.25 -12.11 -3.05
CA TYR A 94 -3.55 -11.49 -1.77
C TYR A 94 -5.04 -11.23 -1.58
N ASN A 95 -5.72 -10.74 -2.62
CA ASN A 95 -7.13 -10.32 -2.58
C ASN A 95 -7.49 -9.51 -1.32
N GLN A 96 -6.64 -8.54 -0.97
CA GLN A 96 -6.76 -7.76 0.25
C GLN A 96 -7.03 -6.29 -0.08
N THR A 97 -8.01 -5.69 0.59
CA THR A 97 -8.34 -4.27 0.45
C THR A 97 -7.76 -3.47 1.62
N PHE A 98 -7.17 -2.32 1.31
CA PHE A 98 -6.66 -1.32 2.24
C PHE A 98 -7.47 -0.04 2.10
N CYS A 99 -7.68 0.65 3.22
CA CYS A 99 -8.41 1.91 3.31
C CYS A 99 -7.45 2.93 3.94
N PHE A 100 -7.12 3.99 3.20
CA PHE A 100 -6.28 5.10 3.63
C PHE A 100 -7.11 6.37 3.67
N TYR A 101 -6.78 7.29 4.57
CA TYR A 101 -7.36 8.62 4.55
C TYR A 101 -6.37 9.61 3.94
N VAL A 102 -6.73 10.16 2.78
CA VAL A 102 -5.94 11.17 2.06
C VAL A 102 -6.18 12.53 2.71
N ARG A 103 -5.08 13.19 3.08
CA ARG A 103 -5.06 14.58 3.52
C ARG A 103 -4.59 15.49 2.38
N PRO A 104 -4.96 16.79 2.40
CA PRO A 104 -4.45 17.76 1.44
C PRO A 104 -2.92 17.71 1.33
N GLY A 105 -2.42 17.78 0.10
CA GLY A 105 -1.00 17.67 -0.23
C GLY A 105 -0.46 16.24 -0.36
N GLN A 106 -1.24 15.20 -0.02
CA GLN A 106 -0.84 13.82 -0.29
C GLN A 106 -1.18 13.43 -1.73
N SER A 107 -0.18 12.93 -2.46
CA SER A 107 -0.27 12.75 -3.91
C SER A 107 0.37 11.46 -4.40
N THR A 108 1.07 10.71 -3.55
CA THR A 108 1.77 9.49 -3.97
C THR A 108 1.48 8.32 -3.04
N LEU A 109 1.02 7.21 -3.62
CA LEU A 109 1.01 5.91 -2.98
C LEU A 109 2.34 5.21 -3.25
N TYR A 110 3.04 4.82 -2.21
CA TYR A 110 4.22 3.97 -2.31
C TYR A 110 3.83 2.52 -2.03
N VAL A 111 4.32 1.61 -2.87
CA VAL A 111 4.05 0.18 -2.77
C VAL A 111 5.35 -0.59 -2.82
N ARG A 112 5.56 -1.52 -1.90
CA ARG A 112 6.82 -2.27 -1.79
C ARG A 112 6.56 -3.74 -1.49
N ALA A 113 7.09 -4.62 -2.33
CA ALA A 113 7.13 -6.05 -2.05
C ALA A 113 8.37 -6.40 -1.20
N VAL A 114 8.17 -7.24 -0.19
CA VAL A 114 9.19 -7.67 0.77
C VAL A 114 9.06 -9.16 1.02
N ASP A 115 10.16 -9.89 1.02
CA ASP A 115 10.29 -11.26 1.51
C ASP A 115 10.54 -11.24 3.04
N LYS A 116 9.75 -12.04 3.77
CA LYS A 116 9.74 -12.07 5.24
C LYS A 116 11.02 -12.65 5.84
N ASP A 117 11.64 -13.62 5.18
CA ASP A 117 12.64 -14.49 5.80
C ASP A 117 14.09 -14.02 5.55
N THR A 118 14.29 -12.83 4.98
CA THR A 118 15.62 -12.32 4.65
C THR A 118 16.20 -11.42 5.76
N PHE A 119 17.18 -11.94 6.50
CA PHE A 119 17.88 -11.30 7.62
C PHE A 119 18.56 -9.95 7.31
N SER A 120 18.81 -9.60 6.04
CA SER A 120 19.61 -8.42 5.68
C SER A 120 19.03 -7.55 4.54
N ASN A 121 17.71 -7.39 4.51
CA ASN A 121 16.90 -6.51 3.63
C ASN A 121 16.13 -7.25 2.54
N GLY A 122 15.11 -8.03 2.94
CA GLY A 122 14.16 -8.74 2.08
C GLY A 122 13.34 -7.89 1.11
N LYS A 123 13.71 -6.63 0.85
CA LYS A 123 13.07 -5.79 -0.15
C LYS A 123 13.21 -6.43 -1.54
N ILE A 124 12.09 -6.72 -2.18
CA ILE A 124 12.04 -7.25 -3.55
C ILE A 124 12.05 -6.08 -4.52
N GLY A 125 11.10 -5.15 -4.42
CA GLY A 125 11.04 -3.95 -5.26
C GLY A 125 10.00 -2.96 -4.75
N GLN A 126 10.05 -1.73 -5.25
CA GLN A 126 9.17 -0.65 -4.81
C GLN A 126 8.72 0.21 -5.98
N ALA A 127 7.43 0.54 -6.02
CA ALA A 127 6.84 1.48 -6.95
C ALA A 127 6.34 2.74 -6.21
N SER A 128 6.35 3.86 -6.92
CA SER A 128 5.66 5.09 -6.53
C SER A 128 4.54 5.33 -7.54
N VAL A 129 3.31 5.45 -7.06
CA VAL A 129 2.10 5.57 -7.87
C VAL A 129 1.49 6.95 -7.61
N PRO A 130 1.57 7.88 -8.57
CA PRO A 130 0.90 9.17 -8.48
C PRO A 130 -0.63 8.99 -8.41
N LEU A 131 -1.28 9.73 -7.51
CA LEU A 131 -2.73 9.67 -7.32
C LEU A 131 -3.50 10.62 -8.24
N SER A 132 -2.81 11.36 -9.10
CA SER A 132 -3.42 12.33 -10.01
C SER A 132 -4.49 11.70 -10.92
N ASN A 133 -4.26 10.47 -11.38
CA ASN A 133 -5.23 9.75 -12.20
C ASN A 133 -6.47 9.36 -11.39
N VAL A 134 -6.31 8.65 -10.27
CA VAL A 134 -7.45 8.22 -9.43
C VAL A 134 -8.23 9.39 -8.83
N PHE A 135 -7.61 10.54 -8.58
CA PHE A 135 -8.32 11.76 -8.17
C PHE A 135 -9.20 12.33 -9.28
N ARG A 136 -8.77 12.22 -10.56
CA ARG A 136 -9.56 12.69 -11.72
C ARG A 136 -10.66 11.71 -12.11
N SER A 137 -10.33 10.42 -12.16
CA SER A 137 -11.22 9.38 -12.66
C SER A 137 -12.04 8.69 -11.58
N VAL A 138 -11.83 9.02 -10.30
CA VAL A 138 -12.41 8.38 -9.10
C VAL A 138 -11.94 6.92 -8.91
N ARG A 139 -11.59 6.22 -9.99
CA ARG A 139 -11.15 4.82 -10.01
C ARG A 139 -10.01 4.59 -11.01
N GLU A 140 -9.13 3.65 -10.69
CA GLU A 140 -8.04 3.24 -11.57
C GLU A 140 -7.75 1.74 -11.43
N GLY A 141 -7.56 1.04 -12.55
CA GLY A 141 -7.31 -0.41 -12.59
C GLY A 141 -8.58 -1.28 -12.63
N PRO A 142 -8.44 -2.62 -12.56
CA PRO A 142 -7.22 -3.36 -12.19
C PRO A 142 -6.11 -3.26 -13.22
N GLN A 143 -4.88 -3.00 -12.78
CA GLN A 143 -3.71 -2.95 -13.64
C GLN A 143 -2.42 -3.32 -12.90
N ASN A 144 -1.37 -3.59 -13.67
CA ASN A 144 -0.07 -3.98 -13.15
C ASN A 144 0.83 -2.75 -12.95
N TYR A 145 1.43 -2.66 -11.76
CA TYR A 145 2.46 -1.69 -11.43
C TYR A 145 3.79 -2.40 -11.28
N ASN A 146 4.75 -2.04 -12.12
CA ASN A 146 6.09 -2.63 -12.10
C ASN A 146 6.81 -2.24 -10.80
N LEU A 147 7.54 -3.19 -10.23
CA LEU A 147 8.40 -2.99 -9.06
C LEU A 147 9.86 -2.84 -9.50
N PRO A 148 10.35 -1.61 -9.78
CA PRO A 148 11.75 -1.40 -10.10
C PRO A 148 12.66 -1.69 -8.90
N LYS A 149 13.93 -2.01 -9.21
CA LYS A 149 15.01 -2.03 -8.22
C LYS A 149 15.42 -0.60 -7.87
N TRP A 150 15.96 -0.44 -6.67
CA TRP A 150 16.46 0.84 -6.14
C TRP A 150 17.76 1.34 -6.83
N LEU A 151 18.36 0.60 -7.77
CA LEU A 151 19.68 0.89 -8.39
C LEU A 151 19.82 0.38 -9.85
N ASP A 152 18.89 0.73 -10.74
CA ASP A 152 19.06 0.66 -12.23
C ASP A 152 19.39 -0.70 -12.91
N GLN A 153 18.70 -1.78 -12.52
CA GLN A 153 18.56 -2.97 -13.38
C GLN A 153 17.13 -3.53 -13.36
N ARG A 154 16.76 -4.30 -14.41
CA ARG A 154 15.42 -4.83 -14.75
C ARG A 154 14.48 -5.11 -13.55
N SER A 155 13.18 -4.85 -13.76
CA SER A 155 12.05 -5.05 -12.82
C SER A 155 12.11 -6.39 -12.08
N ASN A 156 11.75 -6.37 -10.79
CA ASN A 156 11.65 -7.55 -9.91
C ASN A 156 10.20 -8.06 -9.78
N GLY A 157 9.40 -7.89 -10.84
CA GLY A 157 7.99 -8.29 -10.89
C GLY A 157 7.04 -7.10 -10.87
N ASN A 158 5.76 -7.39 -10.74
CA ASN A 158 4.70 -6.40 -10.68
C ASN A 158 3.67 -6.75 -9.60
N VAL A 159 2.94 -5.74 -9.15
CA VAL A 159 1.73 -5.90 -8.33
C VAL A 159 0.51 -5.53 -9.15
N ASN A 160 -0.54 -6.34 -9.08
CA ASN A 160 -1.83 -6.03 -9.66
C ASN A 160 -2.72 -5.36 -8.61
N MET A 161 -3.17 -4.13 -8.89
CA MET A 161 -4.01 -3.38 -7.98
C MET A 161 -5.13 -2.65 -8.71
N GLN A 162 -6.21 -2.42 -7.99
CA GLN A 162 -7.26 -1.47 -8.36
C GLN A 162 -7.45 -0.46 -7.22
N MET A 163 -7.73 0.77 -7.59
CA MET A 163 -7.77 1.90 -6.68
C MET A 163 -9.08 2.67 -6.85
N GLN A 164 -9.58 3.24 -5.76
CA GLN A 164 -10.77 4.10 -5.78
C GLN A 164 -10.59 5.21 -4.75
N PHE A 165 -10.97 6.43 -5.12
CA PHE A 165 -11.00 7.57 -4.22
C PHE A 165 -12.44 8.02 -3.99
N VAL A 166 -12.79 8.34 -2.75
CA VAL A 166 -14.10 8.87 -2.35
C VAL A 166 -13.85 10.13 -1.57
N THR A 167 -14.28 11.27 -2.12
CA THR A 167 -14.19 12.57 -1.46
C THR A 167 -15.10 12.60 -0.24
N VAL A 168 -14.63 13.21 0.85
CA VAL A 168 -15.51 13.52 1.99
C VAL A 168 -16.00 14.95 1.79
N ASN A 169 -17.29 15.09 1.51
CA ASN A 169 -17.93 16.40 1.42
C ASN A 169 -17.75 17.12 2.77
N SER A 170 -17.34 18.37 2.72
CA SER A 170 -17.28 19.26 3.89
C SER A 170 -18.57 20.04 4.01
#